data_AF-A0A3D5NP03-F1
#
_entry.id   AF-A0A3D5NP03-F1
#
_cell.length_a   1.000
_cell.length_b   1.000
_cell.length_c   1.000
_cell.angle_alpha   90.00
_cell.angle_beta   90.00
_cell.angle_gamma   90.00
#
_symmetry.space_group_name_H-M   'P 1'
#
loop_
_entity.id
_entity.type
_entity.pdbx_description
1 polymer ?
#
loop_
_entity_poly.entity_id
_entity_poly.type
_entity_poly.pdbx_seq_one_letter_code
_entity_poly.pdbx_strand_id
1 'polypeptide(L)'
;MTKEERKYSALTDEEIVCLAQDGDKYASEFITAKYLPYVRNKSRAYFIVGGEGEDIMQEGLIGLYEAIKDYSGDRQASFKTFMDICVTRQIM
;
A
#
# COMPACT_ATOMS: atom_id res chain seq x y z
N MET A 1 1.03 15.16 14.26
CA MET A 1 2.32 15.13 13.56
C MET A 1 3.44 14.85 14.54
N THR A 2 3.70 13.57 14.76
CA THR A 2 4.86 13.07 15.50
C THR A 2 6.15 13.40 14.73
N LYS A 3 7.31 13.28 15.40
CA LYS A 3 8.63 13.51 14.78
C LYS A 3 8.87 12.55 13.60
N GLU A 4 8.40 11.32 13.72
CA GLU A 4 8.51 10.29 12.69
C GLU A 4 7.64 10.59 11.46
N GLU A 5 6.40 11.08 11.64
CA GLU A 5 5.55 11.49 10.50
C GLU A 5 6.21 12.60 9.66
N ARG A 6 6.93 13.54 10.31
CA ARG A 6 7.68 14.59 9.59
C ARG A 6 8.88 14.03 8.82
N LYS A 7 9.58 13.04 9.39
CA LYS A 7 10.71 12.36 8.73
C LYS A 7 10.26 11.70 7.43
N TYR A 8 9.22 10.85 7.48
CA TYR A 8 8.76 10.13 6.30
C TYR A 8 8.07 11.04 5.27
N SER A 9 7.46 12.15 5.70
CA SER A 9 6.85 13.11 4.77
C SER A 9 7.84 13.79 3.80
N ALA A 10 9.13 13.77 4.13
CA ALA A 10 10.20 14.31 3.28
C ALA A 10 10.82 13.26 2.35
N LEU A 11 10.42 11.98 2.47
CA LEU A 11 10.93 10.87 1.67
C LEU A 11 9.95 10.53 0.54
N THR A 12 10.49 9.93 -0.52
CA THR A 12 9.72 9.29 -1.59
C THR A 12 9.05 8.01 -1.10
N ASP A 13 8.05 7.52 -1.84
CA ASP A 13 7.41 6.26 -1.48
C ASP A 13 8.39 5.09 -1.53
N GLU A 14 9.27 5.10 -2.53
CA GLU A 14 10.30 4.09 -2.73
C GLU A 14 11.27 4.04 -1.53
N GLU A 15 11.73 5.19 -1.04
CA GLU A 15 12.59 5.25 0.15
C GLU A 15 11.89 4.73 1.41
N ILE A 16 10.62 5.09 1.61
CA ILE A 16 9.85 4.62 2.77
C ILE A 16 9.62 3.10 2.69
N VAL A 17 9.36 2.57 1.50
CA VAL A 17 9.19 1.12 1.28
C VAL A 17 10.48 0.37 1.55
N CYS A 18 11.64 0.86 1.10
CA CYS A 18 12.92 0.25 1.43
C CYS A 18 13.14 0.22 2.96
N LEU A 19 12.86 1.31 3.67
CA LEU A 19 12.94 1.33 5.14
C LEU A 19 11.99 0.31 5.78
N ALA A 20 10.76 0.19 5.27
CA ALA A 20 9.79 -0.79 5.74
C ALA A 20 10.27 -2.23 5.52
N GLN A 21 10.89 -2.52 4.38
CA GLN A 21 11.49 -3.82 4.05
C GLN A 21 12.69 -4.15 4.94
N ASP A 22 13.47 -3.15 5.32
CA ASP A 22 14.59 -3.26 6.27
C ASP A 22 14.14 -3.41 7.74
N GLY A 23 12.82 -3.46 7.99
CA GLY A 23 12.23 -3.72 9.30
C GLY A 23 11.85 -2.47 10.10
N ASP A 24 11.89 -1.27 9.51
CA ASP A 24 11.35 -0.06 10.15
C ASP A 24 9.82 -0.14 10.20
N LYS A 25 9.31 -0.51 11.38
CA LYS A 25 7.88 -0.64 11.64
C LYS A 25 7.12 0.68 11.45
N TYR A 26 7.73 1.82 11.79
CA TYR A 26 7.08 3.12 11.62
C TYR A 26 6.99 3.51 10.15
N ALA A 27 7.99 3.16 9.34
CA ALA A 27 7.92 3.33 7.88
C ALA A 27 6.78 2.46 7.28
N SER A 28 6.66 1.20 7.73
CA SER A 28 5.59 0.28 7.31
C SER A 28 4.20 0.81 7.67
N GLU A 29 4.00 1.28 8.90
CA GLU A 29 2.76 1.90 9.35
C GLU A 29 2.45 3.18 8.56
N PHE A 30 3.46 4.02 8.32
CA PHE A 30 3.31 5.27 7.60
C PHE A 30 2.88 5.06 6.14
N ILE A 31 3.58 4.19 5.40
CA ILE A 31 3.25 3.93 3.99
C ILE A 31 1.90 3.23 3.86
N THR A 32 1.56 2.32 4.78
CA THR A 32 0.26 1.65 4.82
C THR A 32 -0.86 2.67 5.07
N ALA A 33 -0.71 3.56 6.06
CA ALA A 33 -1.68 4.60 6.35
C ALA A 33 -1.83 5.61 5.19
N LYS A 34 -0.72 5.95 4.52
CA LYS A 34 -0.71 6.83 3.34
C LYS A 34 -1.56 6.27 2.20
N TYR A 35 -1.49 4.97 1.96
CA TYR A 35 -2.20 4.29 0.86
C TYR A 35 -3.56 3.70 1.25
N LEU A 36 -3.90 3.63 2.54
CA LEU A 36 -5.19 3.14 3.02
C LEU A 36 -6.41 3.79 2.32
N PRO A 37 -6.47 5.14 2.12
CA PRO A 37 -7.58 5.75 1.40
C PRO A 37 -7.65 5.33 -0.08
N TYR A 38 -6.49 5.08 -0.70
CA TYR A 38 -6.40 4.63 -2.08
C TYR A 38 -7.01 3.23 -2.24
N VAL A 39 -6.57 2.29 -1.40
CA VAL A 39 -7.10 0.91 -1.36
C VAL A 39 -8.60 0.93 -1.11
N ARG A 40 -9.06 1.71 -0.12
CA ARG A 40 -10.49 1.83 0.20
C ARG A 40 -11.33 2.31 -0.99
N ASN A 41 -10.86 3.33 -1.70
CA ASN A 41 -11.57 3.84 -2.87
C ASN A 41 -11.59 2.82 -4.00
N LYS A 42 -10.48 2.09 -4.17
CA LYS A 42 -10.37 1.05 -5.18
C LYS A 42 -11.29 -0.15 -4.88
N SER A 43 -11.26 -0.68 -3.67
CA SER A 43 -12.14 -1.76 -3.21
C SER A 43 -13.63 -1.43 -3.40
N ARG A 44 -14.04 -0.17 -3.18
CA ARG A 44 -15.43 0.28 -3.43
C ARG A 44 -15.83 0.18 -4.91
N ALA A 45 -14.92 0.38 -5.84
CA ALA A 45 -15.21 0.31 -7.27
C ALA A 45 -15.45 -1.12 -7.77
N TYR A 46 -14.87 -2.11 -7.08
CA TYR A 46 -15.03 -3.53 -7.38
C TYR A 46 -16.11 -4.21 -6.54
N PHE A 47 -16.94 -3.44 -5.83
CA PHE A 47 -18.07 -3.97 -5.08
C PHE A 47 -19.10 -4.57 -6.05
N ILE A 48 -19.00 -5.89 -6.24
CA ILE A 48 -19.99 -6.66 -6.99
C ILE A 48 -21.24 -6.76 -6.11
N VAL A 49 -22.40 -6.50 -6.70
CA VAL A 49 -23.70 -6.62 -6.05
C VAL A 49 -23.82 -8.02 -5.40
N GLY A 50 -23.74 -8.07 -4.07
CA GLY A 50 -23.83 -9.30 -3.28
C GLY A 50 -22.56 -9.73 -2.53
N GLY A 51 -21.43 -9.04 -2.70
CA GLY A 51 -20.19 -9.29 -1.92
C GLY A 51 -20.12 -8.51 -0.60
N GLU A 52 -19.43 -9.05 0.41
CA GLU A 52 -19.15 -8.34 1.65
C GLU A 52 -18.04 -7.31 1.42
N GLY A 53 -18.36 -6.03 1.60
CA GLY A 53 -17.43 -4.93 1.28
C GLY A 53 -16.20 -4.89 2.19
N GLU A 54 -16.28 -5.57 3.33
CA GLU A 54 -15.15 -5.74 4.27
C GLU A 54 -14.13 -6.75 3.73
N ASP A 55 -14.56 -7.83 3.07
CA ASP A 55 -13.66 -8.82 2.47
C ASP A 55 -12.81 -8.18 1.35
N ILE A 56 -13.46 -7.43 0.46
CA ILE A 56 -12.77 -6.71 -0.63
C ILE A 56 -11.77 -5.68 -0.07
N MET A 57 -12.10 -5.08 1.08
CA MET A 57 -11.17 -4.17 1.75
C MET A 57 -9.97 -4.92 2.34
N GLN A 58 -10.19 -6.08 2.96
CA GLN A 58 -9.11 -6.91 3.49
C GLN A 58 -8.19 -7.42 2.38
N GLU A 59 -8.74 -7.95 1.30
CA GLU A 59 -7.97 -8.39 0.13
C GLU A 59 -7.16 -7.24 -0.48
N GLY A 60 -7.76 -6.04 -0.58
CA GLY A 60 -7.03 -4.86 -1.01
C GLY A 60 -5.85 -4.49 -0.10
N LEU A 61 -5.99 -4.68 1.22
CA LEU A 61 -4.91 -4.44 2.18
C LEU A 61 -3.82 -5.51 2.12
N ILE A 62 -4.19 -6.76 1.87
CA ILE A 62 -3.24 -7.86 1.62
C ILE A 62 -2.39 -7.51 0.39
N GLY A 63 -3.02 -7.09 -0.71
CA GLY A 63 -2.30 -6.68 -1.92
C GLY A 63 -1.36 -5.48 -1.69
N LEU A 64 -1.73 -4.52 -0.84
CA LEU A 64 -0.83 -3.42 -0.44
C LEU A 64 0.36 -3.94 0.38
N TYR A 65 0.14 -4.85 1.32
CA TYR A 65 1.19 -5.41 2.15
C TYR A 65 2.20 -6.23 1.32
N GLU A 66 1.70 -7.04 0.38
CA GLU A 66 2.53 -7.77 -0.58
C GLU A 66 3.31 -6.81 -1.49
N ALA A 67 2.67 -5.73 -1.95
CA ALA A 67 3.37 -4.71 -2.74
C ALA A 67 4.55 -4.09 -1.96
N ILE A 68 4.36 -3.74 -0.68
CA ILE A 68 5.44 -3.21 0.17
C ILE A 68 6.56 -4.24 0.31
N LYS A 69 6.22 -5.52 0.50
CA LYS A 69 7.21 -6.59 0.70
C LYS A 69 8.01 -6.92 -0.58
N ASP A 70 7.34 -6.93 -1.73
CA ASP A 70 7.89 -7.46 -2.99
C ASP A 70 8.38 -6.38 -3.96
N TYR A 71 8.15 -5.09 -3.64
CA TYR A 71 8.63 -3.99 -4.48
C TYR A 71 10.15 -4.00 -4.55
N SER A 72 10.67 -3.91 -5.76
CA SER A 72 12.09 -3.77 -6.02
C SER A 72 12.28 -2.53 -6.88
N GLY A 73 13.01 -1.55 -6.36
CA GLY A 73 13.23 -0.24 -7.00
C GLY A 73 14.04 -0.29 -8.29
N ASP A 74 14.51 -1.48 -8.69
CA ASP A 74 15.15 -1.74 -9.99
C ASP A 74 14.13 -1.91 -11.13
N ARG A 75 12.84 -2.08 -10.81
CA ARG A 75 11.76 -2.18 -11.80
C ARG A 75 11.39 -0.78 -12.29
N GLN A 76 11.18 -0.60 -13.59
CA GLN A 76 10.90 0.69 -14.25
C GLN A 76 9.58 1.38 -13.83
N ALA A 77 8.91 0.90 -12.78
CA ALA A 77 7.62 1.41 -12.31
C ALA A 77 7.77 2.00 -10.91
N SER A 78 7.11 3.14 -10.66
CA SER A 78 6.97 3.69 -9.31
C SER A 78 6.29 2.70 -8.38
N PHE A 79 6.56 2.81 -7.08
CA PHE A 79 5.91 1.98 -6.07
C PHE A 79 4.39 2.04 -6.19
N LYS A 80 3.83 3.23 -6.41
CA LYS A 80 2.38 3.42 -6.60
C LYS A 80 1.83 2.56 -7.74
N THR A 81 2.53 2.49 -8.86
CA THR A 81 2.08 1.71 -10.03
C THR A 81 2.14 0.22 -9.73
N PHE A 82 3.21 -0.24 -9.09
CA PHE A 82 3.35 -1.64 -8.69
C PHE A 82 2.29 -2.05 -7.66
N MET A 83 2.08 -1.22 -6.63
CA MET A 83 1.04 -1.40 -5.62
C MET A 83 -0.35 -1.48 -6.25
N ASP A 84 -0.64 -0.62 -7.23
CA ASP A 84 -1.92 -0.63 -7.92
C ASP A 84 -2.21 -1.97 -8.60
N ILE A 85 -1.20 -2.59 -9.20
CA ILE A 85 -1.28 -3.90 -9.84
C ILE A 85 -1.56 -4.98 -8.80
N CYS A 86 -0.79 -5.02 -7.70
CA CYS A 86 -0.96 -6.02 -6.63
C CYS A 86 -2.35 -5.91 -5.97
N VAL A 87 -2.78 -4.70 -5.63
CA VAL A 87 -4.11 -4.46 -5.04
C VAL A 87 -5.22 -4.89 -5.97
N THR A 88 -5.11 -4.62 -7.28
CA THR A 88 -6.12 -5.10 -8.26
C THR A 88 -6.15 -6.62 -8.31
N ARG A 89 -4.98 -7.25 -8.38
CA ARG A 89 -4.86 -8.70 -8.49
C ARG A 89 -5.44 -9.42 -7.28
N GLN A 90 -5.29 -8.85 -6.08
CA GLN A 90 -5.77 -9.49 -4.87
C GLN A 90 -7.29 -9.33 -4.70
N ILE A 91 -7.87 -8.22 -5.17
CA ILE A 91 -9.31 -7.96 -5.10
C ILE A 91 -10.12 -8.79 -6.11
N MET A 92 -9.52 -9.22 -7.22
CA MET A 92 -10.20 -9.85 -8.36
C MET A 92 -10.01 -11.37 -8.45
#